data_AF-A0A537Y6W0-F1
#
_entry.id   AF-A0A537Y6W0-F1
#
_cell.length_a   1.000
_cell.length_b   1.000
_cell.length_c   1.000
_cell.angle_alpha   90.00
_cell.angle_beta   90.00
_cell.angle_gamma   90.00
#
_symmetry.space_group_name_H-M   'P 1'
#
loop_
_entity.id
_entity.type
_entity.pdbx_description
1 polymer ?
#
loop_
_entity_poly.entity_id
_entity_poly.type
_entity_poly.pdbx_seq_one_letter_code
_entity_poly.pdbx_strand_id
1 'polypeptide(L)'
;QVEVLQVLRPVGTSLAGQSCNVAVVIDWSKYLQHFDLFPNDKRARVEPGVICDMVRNAANVHDLTYGPDPATHDHCTFGGMIGNNSCGAHSLMSGKTAENTEELDVLLYDGTRLRVGPTSDQDLSDTIERGGRAGEIYRRLRDVRDRYAEEIRARYPQIPRRVSGYNLDALLPENGFNVAQALVGSESTCVVVLEAKC
;
A
#
# COMPACT_ATOMS: atom_id res chain seq x y z
N GLN A 1 14.78 -15.86 19.96
CA GLN A 1 14.40 -15.49 18.59
C GLN A 1 14.80 -14.03 18.42
N VAL A 2 15.64 -13.71 17.44
CA VAL A 2 16.01 -12.31 17.20
C VAL A 2 14.84 -11.71 16.42
N GLU A 3 14.07 -10.82 17.07
CA GLU A 3 13.11 -9.97 16.37
C GLU A 3 13.91 -9.00 15.49
N VAL A 4 14.01 -9.33 14.20
CA VAL A 4 14.60 -8.43 13.22
C VAL A 4 13.50 -7.52 12.73
N LEU A 5 13.44 -6.29 13.24
CA LEU A 5 12.63 -5.24 12.65
C LEU A 5 13.16 -4.98 11.24
N GLN A 6 12.33 -5.20 10.23
CA GLN A 6 12.63 -4.83 8.85
C GLN A 6 12.01 -3.47 8.57
N VAL A 7 12.84 -2.48 8.27
CA VAL A 7 12.37 -1.17 7.81
C VAL A 7 12.70 -1.08 6.33
N LEU A 8 11.66 -1.00 5.49
CA LEU A 8 11.87 -0.69 4.08
C LEU A 8 12.31 0.77 4.01
N ARG A 9 13.45 1.04 3.35
CA ARG A 9 13.93 2.41 3.13
C ARG A 9 13.74 2.76 1.66
N PRO A 10 12.68 3.48 1.32
CA PRO A 10 12.52 4.09 0.01
C PRO A 10 13.27 5.42 0.05
N VAL A 11 14.56 5.37 -0.28
CA VAL A 11 15.49 6.53 -0.43
C VAL A 11 15.68 7.39 0.84
N GLY A 12 14.93 7.14 1.92
CA GLY A 12 15.07 7.85 3.21
C GLY A 12 14.37 9.21 3.27
N THR A 13 13.37 9.45 2.43
CA THR A 13 12.62 10.73 2.40
C THR A 13 11.53 10.83 3.47
N SER A 14 11.30 9.77 4.26
CA SER A 14 10.34 9.81 5.37
C SER A 14 10.78 10.79 6.45
N LEU A 15 9.87 11.68 6.85
CA LEU A 15 10.10 12.71 7.86
C LEU A 15 9.73 12.26 9.29
N ALA A 16 9.16 11.05 9.44
CA ALA A 16 8.61 10.56 10.71
C ALA A 16 9.60 9.69 11.52
N GLY A 17 10.90 9.72 11.19
CA GLY A 17 11.93 8.97 11.93
C GLY A 17 11.92 7.46 11.72
N GLN A 18 11.11 6.96 10.78
CA GLN A 18 10.95 5.53 10.51
C GLN A 18 12.27 4.86 10.08
N SER A 19 13.14 5.61 9.40
CA SER A 19 14.48 5.17 8.98
C SER A 19 15.57 5.31 10.06
N CYS A 20 15.23 5.79 11.26
CA CYS A 20 16.17 6.09 12.34
C CYS A 20 16.13 5.06 13.49
N ASN A 21 15.74 3.82 13.22
CA ASN A 21 15.62 2.75 14.23
C ASN A 21 16.72 1.68 14.08
N VAL A 22 16.91 0.84 15.11
CA VAL A 22 17.77 -0.35 15.04
C VAL A 22 17.00 -1.44 14.29
N ALA A 23 17.28 -1.55 12.99
CA ALA A 23 16.55 -2.42 12.09
C ALA A 23 17.47 -2.96 10.98
N VAL A 24 17.05 -4.06 10.35
CA VAL A 24 17.57 -4.42 9.03
C VAL A 24 16.89 -3.54 8.00
N VAL A 25 17.71 -2.79 7.26
CA VAL A 25 17.24 -1.93 6.18
C VAL A 25 17.31 -2.69 4.87
N ILE A 26 16.16 -2.81 4.21
CA ILE A 26 16.08 -3.38 2.85
C ILE A 26 15.97 -2.23 1.86
N ASP A 27 16.93 -2.16 0.94
CA ASP A 27 17.00 -1.16 -0.13
C ASP A 27 16.58 -1.78 -1.47
N TRP A 28 15.47 -1.27 -2.00
CA TRP A 28 14.87 -1.72 -3.26
C TRP A 28 15.34 -0.93 -4.47
N SER A 29 16.00 0.22 -4.26
CA SER A 29 16.29 1.23 -5.29
C SER A 29 17.30 0.78 -6.34
N LYS A 30 17.94 -0.38 -6.18
CA LYS A 30 18.94 -0.87 -7.14
C LYS A 30 18.45 -1.99 -8.07
N TYR A 31 17.57 -2.86 -7.59
CA TYR A 31 17.25 -4.11 -8.28
C TYR A 31 15.75 -4.33 -8.53
N LEU A 32 14.88 -3.68 -7.77
CA LEU A 32 13.43 -3.80 -7.95
C LEU A 32 12.86 -2.53 -8.61
N GLN A 33 13.25 -2.29 -9.86
CA GLN A 33 12.90 -1.09 -10.62
C GLN A 33 12.15 -1.37 -11.93
N HIS A 34 11.62 -2.58 -12.08
CA HIS A 34 10.78 -2.95 -13.22
C HIS A 34 9.36 -2.40 -13.06
N PHE A 35 8.76 -2.01 -14.19
CA PHE A 35 7.35 -1.67 -14.25
C PHE A 35 6.78 -1.96 -15.64
N ASP A 36 5.49 -2.27 -15.67
CA ASP A 36 4.71 -2.47 -16.87
C ASP A 36 3.55 -1.47 -16.92
N LEU A 37 3.31 -0.89 -18.08
CA LEU A 37 2.18 0.01 -18.32
C LEU A 37 1.10 -0.68 -19.15
N PHE A 38 -0.15 -0.45 -18.77
CA PHE A 38 -1.34 -0.89 -19.47
C PHE A 38 -2.20 0.34 -19.82
N PRO A 39 -1.84 1.13 -20.86
CA PRO A 39 -2.48 2.42 -21.13
C PRO A 39 -3.99 2.32 -21.41
N ASN A 40 -4.43 1.25 -22.08
CA ASN A 40 -5.85 1.02 -22.37
C ASN A 40 -6.68 0.85 -21.10
N ASP A 41 -6.10 0.20 -20.08
CA ASP A 41 -6.75 -0.02 -18.79
C ASP A 41 -6.45 1.10 -17.79
N LYS A 42 -5.64 2.10 -18.20
CA LYS A 42 -5.13 3.20 -17.37
C LYS A 42 -4.47 2.71 -16.08
N ARG A 43 -3.69 1.64 -16.19
CA ARG A 43 -3.06 0.95 -15.05
C ARG A 43 -1.56 0.76 -15.24
N ALA A 44 -0.86 0.57 -14.13
CA ALA A 44 0.53 0.16 -14.10
C ALA A 44 0.75 -0.97 -13.09
N ARG A 45 1.72 -1.85 -13.35
CA ARG A 45 2.32 -2.73 -12.34
C ARG A 45 3.74 -2.25 -12.07
N VAL A 46 4.07 -2.04 -10.81
CA VAL A 46 5.31 -1.38 -10.40
C VAL A 46 5.99 -2.15 -9.28
N GLU A 47 7.30 -2.31 -9.37
CA GLU A 47 8.12 -2.79 -8.27
C GLU A 47 8.41 -1.66 -7.25
N PRO A 48 8.69 -1.98 -5.98
CA PRO A 48 8.81 -1.00 -4.89
C PRO A 48 9.98 -0.02 -5.03
N GLY A 49 11.00 -0.34 -5.82
CA GLY A 49 12.16 0.52 -6.08
C GLY A 49 12.02 1.43 -7.30
N VAL A 50 10.91 1.34 -8.04
CA VAL A 50 10.61 2.23 -9.18
C VAL A 50 10.42 3.66 -8.67
N ILE A 51 11.11 4.61 -9.29
CA ILE A 51 10.96 6.05 -9.01
C ILE A 51 9.66 6.56 -9.65
N CYS A 52 8.90 7.40 -8.94
CA CYS A 52 7.61 7.91 -9.39
C CYS A 52 7.68 8.54 -10.80
N ASP A 53 8.68 9.38 -11.06
CA ASP A 53 8.85 10.02 -12.36
C ASP A 53 9.15 9.07 -13.51
N MET A 54 9.71 7.87 -13.27
CA MET A 54 9.89 6.87 -14.33
C MET A 54 8.54 6.45 -14.91
N VAL A 55 7.57 6.19 -14.02
CA VAL A 55 6.21 5.78 -14.41
C VAL A 55 5.44 6.96 -15.00
N ARG A 56 5.53 8.16 -14.39
CA ARG A 56 4.86 9.36 -14.92
C ARG A 56 5.36 9.72 -16.31
N ASN A 57 6.66 9.74 -16.53
CA ASN A 57 7.24 10.08 -17.84
C ASN A 57 6.84 9.07 -18.92
N ALA A 58 6.81 7.77 -18.59
CA ALA A 58 6.37 6.74 -19.52
C ALA A 58 4.85 6.82 -19.80
N ALA A 59 4.03 7.11 -18.78
CA ALA A 59 2.59 7.28 -18.93
C ALA A 59 2.21 8.54 -19.73
N ASN A 60 2.98 9.62 -19.61
CA ASN A 60 2.73 10.89 -20.30
C ASN A 60 2.75 10.74 -21.84
N VAL A 61 3.48 9.75 -22.37
CA VAL A 61 3.48 9.42 -23.81
C VAL A 61 2.08 8.96 -24.29
N HIS A 62 1.23 8.53 -23.37
CA HIS A 62 -0.13 8.06 -23.60
C HIS A 62 -1.20 9.03 -23.05
N ASP A 63 -0.85 10.30 -22.78
CA ASP A 63 -1.74 11.29 -22.15
C ASP A 63 -2.28 10.85 -20.77
N LEU A 64 -1.52 10.01 -20.06
CA LEU A 64 -1.80 9.53 -18.71
C LEU A 64 -0.73 10.01 -17.72
N THR A 65 -1.07 10.12 -16.44
CA THR A 65 -0.10 10.34 -15.36
C THR A 65 -0.46 9.49 -14.16
N TYR A 66 0.53 9.18 -13.33
CA TYR A 66 0.26 8.73 -11.96
C TYR A 66 -0.15 9.95 -11.12
N GLY A 67 -1.22 9.79 -10.35
CA GLY A 67 -1.89 10.88 -9.66
C GLY A 67 -1.08 11.49 -8.49
N PRO A 68 -0.67 10.69 -7.50
CA PRO A 68 0.11 11.18 -6.37
C PRO A 68 1.46 11.74 -6.81
N ASP A 69 1.67 13.03 -6.55
CA ASP A 69 2.85 13.77 -6.98
C ASP A 69 3.59 14.40 -5.77
N PRO A 70 4.15 13.59 -4.85
CA PRO A 70 4.87 14.10 -3.70
C PRO A 70 6.00 15.04 -4.13
N ALA A 71 6.38 16.01 -3.29
CA ALA A 71 7.43 16.98 -3.62
C ALA A 71 8.79 16.35 -3.97
N THR A 72 8.98 15.08 -3.63
CA THR A 72 10.16 14.26 -3.90
C THR A 72 9.95 13.28 -5.06
N HIS A 73 8.95 13.50 -5.92
CA HIS A 73 8.56 12.58 -7.02
C HIS A 73 9.72 12.19 -7.95
N ASP A 74 10.73 13.05 -8.08
CA ASP A 74 11.94 12.85 -8.87
C ASP A 74 12.90 11.81 -8.28
N HIS A 75 12.75 11.44 -7.00
CA HIS A 75 13.59 10.43 -6.35
C HIS A 75 12.85 9.51 -5.36
N CYS A 76 11.58 9.74 -5.05
CA CYS A 76 10.80 8.84 -4.20
C CYS A 76 10.37 7.60 -4.97
N THR A 77 10.41 6.44 -4.32
CA THR A 77 10.00 5.17 -4.92
C THR A 77 8.59 4.77 -4.52
N PHE A 78 7.94 3.95 -5.34
CA PHE A 78 6.60 3.43 -5.07
C PHE A 78 6.48 2.72 -3.72
N GLY A 79 7.51 1.96 -3.30
CA GLY A 79 7.53 1.32 -1.99
C GLY A 79 7.42 2.32 -0.83
N GLY A 80 7.98 3.53 -0.99
CA GLY A 80 7.85 4.60 0.01
C GLY A 80 6.56 5.36 -0.04
N MET A 81 6.05 5.54 -1.25
CA MET A 81 4.74 6.13 -1.43
C MET A 81 3.68 5.25 -0.75
N ILE A 82 3.77 3.92 -0.95
CA ILE A 82 2.89 2.93 -0.32
C ILE A 82 3.13 2.88 1.19
N GLY A 83 4.39 2.80 1.64
CA GLY A 83 4.71 2.74 3.07
C GLY A 83 4.17 3.95 3.86
N ASN A 84 4.21 5.15 3.27
CA ASN A 84 3.84 6.40 3.94
C ASN A 84 2.45 6.94 3.57
N ASN A 85 1.67 6.22 2.74
CA ASN A 85 0.44 6.73 2.14
C ASN A 85 0.62 8.14 1.54
N SER A 86 1.63 8.30 0.70
CA SER A 86 2.09 9.60 0.22
C SER A 86 1.02 10.31 -0.61
N CYS A 87 1.12 11.64 -0.65
CA CYS A 87 0.28 12.48 -1.49
C CYS A 87 1.05 13.74 -1.88
N GLY A 88 0.63 14.37 -2.99
CA GLY A 88 1.30 15.53 -3.54
C GLY A 88 0.52 16.84 -3.42
N ALA A 89 1.03 17.88 -4.08
CA ALA A 89 0.40 19.20 -4.10
C ALA A 89 -0.97 19.17 -4.79
N HIS A 90 -1.17 18.22 -5.71
CA HIS A 90 -2.42 18.04 -6.44
C HIS A 90 -3.33 16.98 -5.81
N SER A 91 -3.13 16.60 -4.54
CA SER A 91 -3.89 15.53 -3.87
C SER A 91 -5.41 15.74 -3.84
N LEU A 92 -5.89 16.98 -4.00
CA LEU A 92 -7.32 17.28 -4.14
C LEU A 92 -7.90 16.78 -5.47
N MET A 93 -7.07 16.68 -6.51
CA MET A 93 -7.45 16.19 -7.84
C MET A 93 -7.10 14.73 -8.04
N SER A 94 -5.97 14.28 -7.47
CA SER A 94 -5.37 12.99 -7.78
C SER A 94 -5.37 11.98 -6.63
N GLY A 95 -5.87 12.39 -5.46
CA GLY A 95 -5.95 11.53 -4.29
C GLY A 95 -4.60 11.21 -3.64
N LYS A 96 -4.62 10.21 -2.76
CA LYS A 96 -3.47 9.66 -2.04
C LYS A 96 -3.00 8.35 -2.67
N THR A 97 -1.82 7.86 -2.30
CA THR A 97 -1.33 6.54 -2.76
C THR A 97 -2.32 5.42 -2.48
N ALA A 98 -3.04 5.43 -1.35
CA ALA A 98 -4.06 4.41 -1.07
C ALA A 98 -5.16 4.37 -2.15
N GLU A 99 -5.65 5.53 -2.58
CA GLU A 99 -6.70 5.64 -3.61
C GLU A 99 -6.19 5.25 -5.01
N ASN A 100 -4.87 5.24 -5.20
CA ASN A 100 -4.19 4.85 -6.44
C ASN A 100 -3.43 3.51 -6.29
N THR A 101 -3.84 2.66 -5.34
CA THR A 101 -3.31 1.31 -5.15
C THR A 101 -4.47 0.33 -5.18
N GLU A 102 -4.59 -0.42 -6.27
CA GLU A 102 -5.65 -1.41 -6.46
C GLU A 102 -5.30 -2.75 -5.84
N GLU A 103 -4.05 -3.19 -5.98
CA GLU A 103 -3.62 -4.52 -5.58
C GLU A 103 -2.16 -4.47 -5.11
N LEU A 104 -1.81 -5.26 -4.09
CA LEU A 104 -0.43 -5.46 -3.63
C LEU A 104 -0.06 -6.94 -3.67
N ASP A 105 1.14 -7.23 -4.16
CA ASP A 105 1.84 -8.48 -3.88
C ASP A 105 2.69 -8.30 -2.63
N VAL A 106 2.46 -9.11 -1.61
CA VAL A 106 3.08 -8.94 -0.30
C VAL A 106 3.69 -10.24 0.21
N LEU A 107 4.81 -10.11 0.92
CA LEU A 107 5.48 -11.18 1.64
C LEU A 107 5.38 -10.94 3.15
N LEU A 108 4.92 -11.95 3.87
CA LEU A 108 4.83 -11.95 5.33
C LEU A 108 6.14 -12.46 5.96
N TYR A 109 6.32 -12.17 7.24
CA TYR A 109 7.51 -12.60 8.01
C TYR A 109 7.70 -14.13 8.05
N ASP A 110 6.62 -14.90 7.92
CA ASP A 110 6.64 -16.36 7.90
C ASP A 110 6.91 -16.94 6.49
N GLY A 111 7.17 -16.08 5.51
CA GLY A 111 7.42 -16.46 4.11
C GLY A 111 6.16 -16.63 3.27
N THR A 112 4.96 -16.43 3.83
CA THR A 112 3.71 -16.48 3.06
C THR A 112 3.65 -15.31 2.09
N ARG A 113 3.43 -15.59 0.81
CA ARG A 113 3.17 -14.58 -0.22
C ARG A 113 1.68 -14.49 -0.50
N LEU A 114 1.13 -13.27 -0.50
CA LEU A 114 -0.29 -13.02 -0.74
C LEU A 114 -0.45 -11.94 -1.82
N ARG A 115 -1.52 -12.09 -2.61
CA ARG A 115 -2.02 -11.01 -3.44
C ARG A 115 -3.27 -10.45 -2.79
N VAL A 116 -3.27 -9.15 -2.50
CA VAL A 116 -4.31 -8.49 -1.69
C VAL A 116 -4.85 -7.25 -2.39
N GLY A 117 -6.12 -6.94 -2.19
CA GLY A 117 -6.85 -5.85 -2.84
C GLY A 117 -8.29 -5.76 -2.32
N PRO A 118 -9.20 -5.08 -3.04
CA PRO A 118 -10.64 -5.20 -2.84
C PRO A 118 -11.04 -6.67 -2.77
N THR A 119 -11.83 -7.04 -1.76
CA THR A 119 -12.24 -8.41 -1.52
C THR A 119 -13.75 -8.43 -1.33
N SER A 120 -14.49 -9.12 -2.20
CA SER A 120 -15.94 -9.26 -2.02
C SER A 120 -16.26 -10.12 -0.79
N ASP A 121 -17.48 -10.03 -0.26
CA ASP A 121 -17.91 -10.87 0.87
C ASP A 121 -17.83 -12.37 0.53
N GLN A 122 -18.04 -12.73 -0.74
CA GLN A 122 -17.86 -14.10 -1.22
C GLN A 122 -16.39 -14.49 -1.19
N ASP A 123 -15.49 -13.70 -1.79
CA ASP A 123 -14.05 -14.00 -1.83
C ASP A 123 -13.45 -14.06 -0.42
N LEU A 124 -13.94 -13.21 0.48
CA LEU A 124 -13.57 -13.21 1.89
C LEU A 124 -13.98 -14.53 2.56
N SER A 125 -15.22 -14.96 2.37
CA SER A 125 -15.75 -16.20 2.93
C SER A 125 -15.00 -17.41 2.38
N ASP A 126 -14.83 -17.47 1.05
CA ASP A 126 -14.08 -18.53 0.37
C ASP A 126 -12.63 -18.62 0.85
N THR A 127 -11.97 -17.47 1.06
CA THR A 127 -10.59 -17.43 1.57
C THR A 127 -10.50 -17.93 3.01
N ILE A 128 -11.47 -17.59 3.86
CA ILE A 128 -11.54 -18.06 5.24
C ILE A 128 -11.81 -19.57 5.29
N GLU A 129 -12.76 -20.07 4.49
CA GLU A 129 -13.14 -21.47 4.43
C GLU A 129 -12.03 -22.36 3.86
N ARG A 130 -11.31 -21.89 2.84
CA ARG A 130 -10.11 -22.55 2.31
C ARG A 130 -9.03 -22.72 3.39
N GLY A 131 -9.03 -21.87 4.41
CA GLY A 131 -8.14 -21.96 5.56
C GLY A 131 -6.68 -21.65 5.23
N GLY A 132 -5.76 -22.22 6.01
CA GLY A 132 -4.34 -21.91 5.95
C GLY A 132 -4.03 -20.48 6.40
N ARG A 133 -2.80 -20.04 6.14
CA ARG A 133 -2.32 -18.74 6.65
C ARG A 133 -3.13 -17.55 6.12
N ALA A 134 -3.50 -17.58 4.84
CA ALA A 134 -4.36 -16.57 4.23
C ALA A 134 -5.73 -16.51 4.93
N GLY A 135 -6.41 -17.65 5.10
CA GLY A 135 -7.71 -17.71 5.77
C GLY A 135 -7.66 -17.25 7.22
N GLU A 136 -6.60 -17.59 7.97
CA GLU A 136 -6.39 -17.09 9.33
C GLU A 136 -6.29 -15.57 9.39
N ILE A 137 -5.53 -14.96 8.47
CA ILE A 137 -5.32 -13.52 8.42
C ILE A 137 -6.61 -12.81 8.04
N TYR A 138 -7.28 -13.27 6.98
CA TYR A 138 -8.54 -12.67 6.52
C TYR A 138 -9.64 -12.78 7.57
N ARG A 139 -9.69 -13.91 8.31
CA ARG A 139 -10.59 -14.05 9.46
C ARG A 139 -10.28 -13.02 10.54
N ARG A 140 -9.01 -12.85 10.93
CA ARG A 140 -8.63 -11.86 11.94
C ARG A 140 -8.89 -10.42 11.50
N LEU A 141 -8.66 -10.10 10.22
CA LEU A 141 -8.99 -8.79 9.65
C LEU A 141 -10.50 -8.53 9.70
N ARG A 142 -11.33 -9.53 9.34
CA ARG A 142 -12.78 -9.46 9.53
C ARG A 142 -13.14 -9.24 11.00
N ASP A 143 -12.55 -10.00 11.91
CA ASP A 143 -12.85 -9.91 13.34
C ASP A 143 -12.52 -8.50 13.90
N VAL A 144 -11.42 -7.88 13.45
CA VAL A 144 -11.08 -6.48 13.78
C VAL A 144 -12.12 -5.52 13.21
N ARG A 145 -12.45 -5.67 11.92
CA ARG A 145 -13.45 -4.83 11.25
C ARG A 145 -14.80 -4.90 11.95
N ASP A 146 -15.31 -6.10 12.20
CA ASP A 146 -16.63 -6.31 12.82
C ASP A 146 -16.67 -5.77 14.26
N ARG A 147 -15.56 -5.92 15.00
CA ARG A 147 -15.47 -5.44 16.39
C ARG A 147 -15.45 -3.93 16.51
N TYR A 148 -14.85 -3.22 15.55
CA TYR A 148 -14.59 -1.78 15.65
C TYR A 148 -15.30 -0.95 14.57
N ALA A 149 -16.20 -1.53 13.79
CA ALA A 149 -16.82 -0.87 12.64
C ALA A 149 -17.51 0.45 13.03
N GLU A 150 -18.26 0.44 14.13
CA GLU A 150 -18.99 1.62 14.62
C GLU A 150 -18.04 2.71 15.12
N GLU A 151 -16.99 2.34 15.85
CA GLU A 151 -15.97 3.29 16.29
C GLU A 151 -15.20 3.89 15.12
N ILE A 152 -14.86 3.08 14.11
CA ILE A 152 -14.20 3.57 12.90
C ILE A 152 -15.10 4.61 12.23
N ARG A 153 -16.37 4.30 11.98
CA ARG A 153 -17.33 5.25 11.38
C ARG A 153 -17.49 6.53 12.20
N ALA A 154 -17.53 6.41 13.53
CA ALA A 154 -17.74 7.55 14.41
C ALA A 154 -16.49 8.42 14.62
N ARG A 155 -15.29 7.86 14.53
CA ARG A 155 -14.05 8.52 14.95
C ARG A 155 -13.09 8.83 13.81
N TYR A 156 -13.15 8.12 12.69
CA TYR A 156 -12.27 8.39 11.56
C TYR A 156 -12.65 9.74 10.91
N PRO A 157 -11.71 10.70 10.83
CA PRO A 157 -12.00 12.02 10.30
C PRO A 157 -12.29 11.95 8.79
N GLN A 158 -13.38 12.57 8.37
CA GLN A 158 -13.77 12.71 6.96
C GLN A 158 -13.04 13.91 6.34
N ILE A 159 -11.72 13.81 6.24
CA ILE A 159 -10.86 14.85 5.66
C ILE A 159 -10.19 14.33 4.38
N PRO A 160 -10.03 15.17 3.33
CA PRO A 160 -9.44 14.74 2.06
C PRO A 160 -8.03 14.15 2.21
N ARG A 161 -7.25 14.66 3.18
CA ARG A 161 -5.86 14.26 3.42
C ARG A 161 -5.70 13.63 4.80
N ARG A 162 -5.97 12.32 4.89
CA ARG A 162 -5.58 11.48 6.02
C ARG A 162 -4.46 10.53 5.61
N VAL A 163 -3.26 10.77 6.15
CA VAL A 163 -2.01 10.04 5.82
C VAL A 163 -1.29 9.51 7.07
N SER A 164 -1.96 9.50 8.22
CA SER A 164 -1.40 9.05 9.50
C SER A 164 -2.23 7.91 10.09
N GLY A 165 -1.54 6.91 10.64
CA GLY A 165 -2.14 5.70 11.18
C GLY A 165 -2.62 4.71 10.11
N TYR A 166 -3.16 3.58 10.56
CA TYR A 166 -3.70 2.55 9.68
C TYR A 166 -5.05 2.95 9.06
N ASN A 167 -5.21 2.69 7.77
CA ASN A 167 -6.47 2.89 7.03
C ASN A 167 -7.47 1.75 7.30
N LEU A 168 -7.82 1.52 8.58
CA LEU A 168 -8.74 0.43 8.98
C LEU A 168 -10.15 0.62 8.42
N ASP A 169 -10.55 1.85 8.10
CA ASP A 169 -11.77 2.15 7.37
C ASP A 169 -11.82 1.50 5.99
N ALA A 170 -10.67 1.25 5.33
CA ALA A 170 -10.64 0.51 4.07
C ALA A 170 -11.18 -0.92 4.21
N LEU A 171 -11.17 -1.50 5.42
CA LEU A 171 -11.75 -2.82 5.67
C LEU A 171 -13.28 -2.77 5.78
N LEU A 172 -13.90 -1.61 5.94
CA LEU A 172 -15.36 -1.54 6.07
C LEU A 172 -16.05 -2.07 4.79
N PRO A 173 -17.21 -2.76 4.91
CA PRO A 173 -17.92 -3.32 3.75
C PRO A 173 -18.24 -2.28 2.68
N GLU A 174 -18.64 -1.07 3.08
CA GLU A 174 -18.91 0.06 2.19
C GLU A 174 -17.68 0.51 1.37
N ASN A 175 -16.47 0.11 1.79
CA ASN A 175 -15.21 0.38 1.11
C ASN A 175 -14.61 -0.87 0.44
N GLY A 176 -15.39 -1.96 0.34
CA GLY A 176 -15.03 -3.17 -0.41
C GLY A 176 -13.99 -4.07 0.26
N PHE A 177 -13.85 -4.01 1.59
CA PHE A 177 -12.86 -4.78 2.36
C PHE A 177 -11.47 -4.74 1.70
N ASN A 178 -10.98 -3.54 1.41
CA ASN A 178 -9.78 -3.33 0.61
C ASN A 178 -8.51 -3.50 1.46
N VAL A 179 -7.96 -4.71 1.44
CA VAL A 179 -6.75 -5.06 2.22
C VAL A 179 -5.51 -4.34 1.70
N ALA A 180 -5.41 -4.06 0.39
CA ALA A 180 -4.30 -3.28 -0.16
C ALA A 180 -4.28 -1.87 0.44
N GLN A 181 -5.42 -1.18 0.43
CA GLN A 181 -5.55 0.17 1.02
C GLN A 181 -5.31 0.19 2.53
N ALA A 182 -5.75 -0.84 3.25
CA ALA A 182 -5.50 -0.97 4.68
C ALA A 182 -4.00 -1.10 5.02
N LEU A 183 -3.21 -1.67 4.11
CA LEU A 183 -1.76 -1.84 4.24
C LEU A 183 -0.96 -0.60 3.79
N VAL A 184 -1.51 0.24 2.92
CA VAL A 184 -0.90 1.51 2.54
C VAL A 184 -0.86 2.43 3.78
N GLY A 185 0.31 2.99 4.09
CA GLY A 185 0.52 3.78 5.31
C GLY A 185 0.91 2.93 6.53
N SER A 186 1.12 1.61 6.38
CA SER A 186 1.58 0.74 7.47
C SER A 186 3.04 0.95 7.85
N GLU A 187 3.76 1.83 7.16
CA GLU A 187 5.18 2.13 7.43
C GLU A 187 6.06 0.87 7.35
N SER A 188 5.65 -0.09 6.52
CA SER A 188 6.31 -1.40 6.35
C SER A 188 6.34 -2.29 7.59
N THR A 189 5.50 -1.99 8.59
CA THR A 189 5.47 -2.75 9.86
C THR A 189 4.69 -4.06 9.76
N CYS A 190 3.87 -4.24 8.72
CA CYS A 190 3.00 -5.40 8.56
C CYS A 190 3.51 -6.40 7.53
N VAL A 191 4.04 -5.91 6.40
CA VAL A 191 4.37 -6.73 5.23
C VAL A 191 5.55 -6.14 4.46
N VAL A 192 6.21 -6.97 3.66
CA VAL A 192 7.11 -6.53 2.60
C VAL A 192 6.32 -6.47 1.30
N VAL A 193 6.29 -5.31 0.63
CA VAL A 193 5.64 -5.15 -0.68
C VAL A 193 6.61 -5.56 -1.78
N LEU A 194 6.17 -6.46 -2.67
CA LEU A 194 6.96 -6.97 -3.80
C LEU A 194 6.56 -6.31 -5.13
N GLU A 195 5.28 -5.99 -5.29
CA GLU A 195 4.71 -5.35 -6.48
C GLU A 195 3.43 -4.61 -6.08
N ALA A 196 3.11 -3.52 -6.75
CA ALA A 196 1.82 -2.86 -6.66
C ALA A 196 1.18 -2.72 -8.04
N LYS A 197 -0.15 -2.86 -8.08
CA LYS A 197 -0.97 -2.46 -9.21
C LYS A 197 -1.61 -1.12 -8.89
N CYS A 198 -1.36 -0.14 -9.74
CA CYS A 198 -1.78 1.25 -9.60
C CYS A 198 -2.66 1.67 -10.77
#